data_AF-J9VFK9-F1
#
_entry.id   AF-J9VFK9-F1
#
_cell.length_a   1.000
_cell.length_b   1.000
_cell.length_c   1.000
_cell.angle_alpha   90.00
_cell.angle_beta   90.00
_cell.angle_gamma   90.00
#
_symmetry.space_group_name_H-M   'P 1'
#
loop_
_entity.id
_entity.type
_entity.pdbx_description
1 polymer ?
#
loop_
_entity_poly.entity_id
_entity_poly.type
_entity_poly.pdbx_seq_one_letter_code
_entity_poly.pdbx_strand_id
1 'polypeptide(L)'
;MADIRHIAELVGIKDQDALHEFADIIQAFLRSHNLPALPDVPSSKTLSLERLSPVHYLILEHLSYMAPAKYLILSRYHYKRLIPRIYRHVTINTNILDACEENYGRMFQLLGHIETLKFADLTTLKNICSLKDDWLYSRLFHNTKRIEIDAQMLRVYNNDYNLGPSGSLSVTLGDKFEELVFRFTQVPKKTFRLPRQAFDNILGRQPDIVTLIFAIPYKHCNSWSTLLEYVPDYLEGCEPGKLCKVVFDIPKGKRKDLRGNLTMTVARHIMRHLRSPGARQVGWKIEYHVTAAEEFSAVIWQVLTEMMPNDGALGDFFGERCEFVELDREKFQFKRGVL
;
A
#
# COMPACT_ATOMS: atom_id res chain seq x y z
N MET A 1 47.20 -10.52 7.58
CA MET A 1 46.63 -10.02 6.32
C MET A 1 45.34 -10.78 6.10
N ALA A 2 44.25 -10.15 5.64
CA ALA A 2 42.92 -10.78 5.64
C ALA A 2 42.84 -11.82 4.53
N ASP A 3 42.51 -13.05 4.90
CA ASP A 3 42.17 -14.10 3.95
C ASP A 3 40.78 -13.80 3.37
N ILE A 4 40.62 -13.91 2.05
CA ILE A 4 39.35 -13.75 1.34
C ILE A 4 38.28 -14.69 1.93
N ARG A 5 38.68 -15.87 2.41
CA ARG A 5 37.80 -16.79 3.14
C ARG A 5 37.24 -16.18 4.41
N HIS A 6 38.03 -15.45 5.19
CA HIS A 6 37.56 -14.85 6.43
C HIS A 6 36.54 -13.73 6.17
N ILE A 7 36.74 -12.96 5.10
CA ILE A 7 35.76 -11.97 4.65
C ILE A 7 34.50 -12.69 4.19
N ALA A 8 34.62 -13.72 3.36
CA ALA A 8 33.50 -14.52 2.88
C ALA A 8 32.69 -15.17 4.03
N GLU A 9 33.36 -15.67 5.07
CA GLU A 9 32.75 -16.19 6.30
C GLU A 9 32.00 -15.10 7.08
N LEU A 10 32.58 -13.90 7.23
CA LEU A 10 31.93 -12.75 7.88
C LEU A 10 30.65 -12.30 7.14
N VAL A 11 30.61 -12.45 5.81
CA VAL A 11 29.40 -12.23 4.99
C VAL A 11 28.54 -13.48 4.79
N GLY A 12 28.93 -14.60 5.40
CA GLY A 12 28.19 -15.87 5.37
C GLY A 12 27.99 -16.44 3.98
N ILE A 13 28.97 -16.26 3.09
CA ILE A 13 29.13 -17.01 1.84
C ILE A 13 29.66 -18.39 2.26
N LYS A 14 28.81 -19.40 2.15
CA LYS A 14 29.12 -20.79 2.52
C LYS A 14 29.28 -21.72 1.32
N ASP A 15 28.75 -21.27 0.18
CA ASP A 15 28.81 -21.98 -1.09
C ASP A 15 30.18 -21.80 -1.74
N GLN A 16 30.76 -22.89 -2.26
CA GLN A 16 32.12 -22.87 -2.82
C GLN A 16 32.20 -22.12 -4.15
N ASP A 17 31.15 -22.17 -4.97
CA ASP A 17 31.13 -21.48 -6.26
C ASP A 17 30.99 -19.96 -6.04
N ALA A 18 30.10 -19.56 -5.13
CA ALA A 18 29.96 -18.16 -4.71
C ALA A 18 31.22 -17.61 -4.01
N LEU A 19 31.97 -18.46 -3.30
CA LEU A 19 33.26 -18.09 -2.70
C LEU A 19 34.32 -17.84 -3.77
N HIS A 20 34.37 -18.66 -4.82
CA HIS A 20 35.30 -18.50 -5.93
C HIS A 20 35.00 -17.24 -6.75
N GLU A 21 33.72 -16.99 -7.06
CA GLU A 21 33.31 -15.77 -7.77
C GLU A 21 33.65 -14.51 -6.96
N PHE A 22 33.36 -14.53 -5.65
CA PHE A 22 33.72 -13.43 -4.73
C PHE A 22 35.24 -13.20 -4.65
N ALA A 23 36.03 -14.27 -4.63
CA ALA A 23 37.49 -14.20 -4.58
C ALA A 23 38.09 -13.63 -5.86
N ASP A 24 37.62 -14.07 -7.03
CA ASP A 24 38.10 -13.63 -8.32
C ASP A 24 37.83 -12.14 -8.56
N ILE A 25 36.65 -11.66 -8.15
CA ILE A 25 36.28 -10.24 -8.24
C ILE A 25 37.19 -9.38 -7.35
N ILE A 26 37.44 -9.80 -6.11
CA ILE A 26 38.33 -9.06 -5.20
C ILE A 26 39.76 -9.05 -5.74
N GLN A 27 40.27 -10.17 -6.24
CA GLN A 27 41.61 -10.24 -6.81
C GLN A 27 41.76 -9.42 -8.10
N ALA A 28 40.80 -9.49 -9.02
CA ALA A 28 40.81 -8.72 -10.26
C ALA A 28 40.81 -7.22 -9.97
N PHE A 29 40.08 -6.79 -8.94
CA PHE A 29 40.05 -5.40 -8.53
C PHE A 29 41.36 -4.92 -7.89
N LEU A 30 41.94 -5.70 -6.96
CA LEU A 30 43.22 -5.35 -6.34
C LEU A 30 44.31 -5.16 -7.39
N ARG A 31 44.30 -6.03 -8.42
CA ARG A 31 45.19 -5.92 -9.58
C ARG A 31 44.93 -4.67 -10.42
N SER A 32 43.67 -4.33 -10.69
CA SER A 32 43.34 -3.16 -11.52
C SER A 32 43.62 -1.81 -10.85
N HIS A 33 43.76 -1.78 -9.52
CA HIS A 33 44.00 -0.57 -8.74
C HIS A 33 45.39 -0.52 -8.09
N ASN A 34 46.33 -1.39 -8.50
CA ASN A 34 47.68 -1.51 -7.94
C ASN A 34 47.71 -1.66 -6.41
N LEU A 35 46.67 -2.27 -5.84
CA LEU A 35 46.59 -2.56 -4.41
C LEU A 35 47.26 -3.91 -4.13
N PRO A 36 47.94 -4.07 -2.98
CA PRO A 36 48.61 -5.31 -2.64
C PRO A 36 47.59 -6.46 -2.55
N ALA A 37 47.90 -7.58 -3.20
CA ALA A 37 47.09 -8.79 -3.17
C ALA A 37 46.90 -9.29 -1.72
N LEU A 38 45.69 -9.78 -1.42
CA LEU A 38 45.43 -10.44 -0.15
C LEU A 38 46.11 -11.83 -0.17
N PRO A 39 46.85 -12.22 0.89
CA PRO A 39 47.52 -13.52 0.94
C PRO A 39 46.55 -14.65 1.29
N ASP A 40 46.81 -15.83 0.74
CA ASP A 40 46.02 -17.06 0.88
C ASP A 40 46.21 -17.81 2.23
N VAL A 41 46.74 -17.14 3.28
CA VAL A 41 47.14 -17.81 4.53
C VAL A 41 46.25 -17.40 5.71
N PRO A 42 45.72 -18.35 6.50
CA PRO A 42 44.90 -18.05 7.67
C PRO A 42 45.78 -17.50 8.80
N SER A 43 45.77 -16.18 9.01
CA SER A 43 46.48 -15.54 10.12
C SER A 43 45.50 -15.01 11.18
N SER A 44 45.60 -15.49 12.41
CA SER A 44 44.75 -15.22 13.59
C SER A 44 44.88 -13.81 14.20
N LYS A 45 45.36 -12.82 13.45
CA LYS A 45 45.44 -11.43 13.94
C LYS A 45 44.28 -10.62 13.41
N THR A 46 43.46 -10.10 14.34
CA THR A 46 42.38 -9.14 14.09
C THR A 46 42.89 -8.02 13.17
N LEU A 47 42.32 -7.96 11.97
CA LEU A 47 42.74 -7.06 10.90
C LEU A 47 41.94 -5.76 10.91
N SER A 48 42.63 -4.63 10.72
CA SER A 48 41.97 -3.34 10.48
C SER A 48 41.32 -3.35 9.09
N LEU A 49 39.99 -3.19 9.07
CA LEU A 49 39.17 -3.05 7.86
C LEU A 49 39.45 -1.74 7.08
N GLU A 50 40.26 -0.83 7.61
CA GLU A 50 40.63 0.44 6.94
C GLU A 50 41.30 0.22 5.59
N ARG A 51 42.04 -0.88 5.41
CA ARG A 51 42.71 -1.20 4.14
C ARG A 51 41.73 -1.54 3.02
N LEU A 52 40.51 -1.93 3.35
CA LEU A 52 39.44 -2.21 2.38
C LEU A 52 38.61 -0.96 2.05
N SER A 53 38.91 0.19 2.68
CA SER A 53 38.21 1.45 2.44
C SER A 53 38.08 1.80 0.94
N PRO A 54 39.11 1.60 0.08
CA PRO A 54 38.97 1.94 -1.34
C PRO A 54 37.93 1.09 -2.09
N VAL A 55 37.67 -0.13 -1.62
CA VAL A 55 36.85 -1.14 -2.33
C VAL A 55 35.52 -1.41 -1.62
N HIS A 56 35.31 -0.73 -0.49
CA HIS A 56 34.21 -0.99 0.43
C HIS A 56 32.85 -0.82 -0.25
N TYR A 57 32.70 0.18 -1.11
CA TYR A 57 31.44 0.41 -1.82
C TYR A 57 31.09 -0.72 -2.81
N LEU A 58 32.09 -1.35 -3.45
CA LEU A 58 31.88 -2.47 -4.36
C LEU A 58 31.54 -3.77 -3.62
N ILE A 59 32.22 -4.03 -2.49
CA ILE A 59 31.87 -5.15 -1.62
C ILE A 59 30.42 -4.98 -1.15
N LEU A 60 30.06 -3.79 -0.70
CA LEU A 60 28.70 -3.45 -0.28
C LEU A 60 27.70 -3.55 -1.44
N GLU A 61 28.05 -3.09 -2.64
CA GLU A 61 27.21 -3.21 -3.83
C GLU A 61 26.98 -4.66 -4.22
N HIS A 62 28.02 -5.50 -4.27
CA HIS A 62 27.89 -6.92 -4.58
C HIS A 62 27.06 -7.66 -3.53
N LEU A 63 27.27 -7.35 -2.24
CA LEU A 63 26.43 -7.86 -1.16
C LEU A 63 24.98 -7.42 -1.25
N SER A 64 24.72 -6.23 -1.80
CA SER A 64 23.35 -5.75 -2.01
C SER A 64 22.60 -6.61 -3.02
N TYR A 65 23.30 -7.23 -3.97
CA TYR A 65 22.74 -8.18 -4.94
C TYR A 65 22.66 -9.61 -4.39
N MET A 66 23.72 -10.10 -3.75
CA MET A 66 23.78 -11.50 -3.28
C MET A 66 23.00 -11.74 -1.98
N ALA A 67 23.05 -10.80 -1.04
CA ALA A 67 22.46 -10.95 0.29
C ALA A 67 21.96 -9.59 0.82
N PRO A 68 20.85 -9.05 0.26
CA PRO A 68 20.35 -7.71 0.54
C PRO A 68 20.16 -7.43 2.04
N ALA A 69 19.68 -8.41 2.80
CA ALA A 69 19.49 -8.29 4.24
C ALA A 69 20.82 -8.15 5.01
N LYS A 70 21.87 -8.88 4.59
CA LYS A 70 23.20 -8.80 5.21
C LYS A 70 23.90 -7.50 4.84
N TYR A 71 23.78 -7.05 3.59
CA TYR A 71 24.26 -5.75 3.14
C TYR A 71 23.76 -4.61 4.03
N LEU A 72 22.45 -4.60 4.32
CA LEU A 72 21.84 -3.60 5.19
C LEU A 72 22.41 -3.65 6.61
N ILE A 73 22.74 -4.83 7.14
CA ILE A 73 23.30 -4.96 8.49
C ILE A 73 24.75 -4.43 8.56
N LEU A 74 25.52 -4.59 7.49
CA LEU A 74 26.95 -4.25 7.46
C LEU A 74 27.24 -2.75 7.30
N SER A 75 26.34 -2.00 6.67
CA SER A 75 26.50 -0.55 6.49
C SER A 75 25.45 0.25 7.27
N ARG A 76 25.86 0.90 8.36
CA ARG A 76 25.00 1.81 9.13
C ARG A 76 24.42 2.94 8.27
N TYR A 77 25.18 3.44 7.30
CA TYR A 77 24.73 4.49 6.39
C TYR A 77 23.60 3.99 5.49
N HIS A 78 23.79 2.85 4.81
CA HIS A 78 22.77 2.29 3.95
C HIS A 78 21.56 1.77 4.73
N TYR A 79 21.77 1.18 5.91
CA TYR A 79 20.69 0.80 6.82
C TYR A 79 19.77 2.00 7.09
N LYS A 80 20.33 3.10 7.62
CA LYS A 80 19.56 4.31 7.95
C LYS A 80 18.85 4.92 6.75
N ARG A 81 19.44 4.83 5.56
CA ARG A 81 18.89 5.42 4.34
C ARG A 81 17.82 4.55 3.66
N LEU A 82 17.99 3.22 3.68
CA LEU A 82 17.17 2.29 2.89
C LEU A 82 16.04 1.66 3.70
N ILE A 83 16.25 1.35 4.98
CA ILE A 83 15.23 0.74 5.84
C ILE A 83 13.92 1.53 5.84
N PRO A 84 13.92 2.88 6.00
CA PRO A 84 12.69 3.65 5.94
C PRO A 84 11.96 3.52 4.59
N ARG A 85 12.71 3.34 3.49
CA ARG A 85 12.13 3.17 2.14
C ARG A 85 11.54 1.78 1.94
N ILE A 86 12.20 0.74 2.46
CA ILE A 86 11.77 -0.66 2.39
C ILE A 86 10.50 -0.85 3.23
N TYR A 87 10.49 -0.33 4.45
CA TYR A 87 9.36 -0.44 5.37
C TYR A 87 8.25 0.59 5.12
N ARG A 88 8.40 1.48 4.13
CA ARG A 88 7.41 2.52 3.84
C ARG A 88 6.03 1.97 3.51
N HIS A 89 5.99 0.90 2.71
CA HIS A 89 4.77 0.25 2.25
C HIS A 89 4.88 -1.26 2.55
N VAL A 90 4.13 -1.74 3.53
CA VAL A 90 4.25 -3.12 4.01
C VAL A 90 2.92 -3.84 3.90
N THR A 91 2.97 -5.09 3.41
CA THR A 91 1.87 -6.04 3.55
C THR A 91 2.16 -6.93 4.75
N ILE A 92 1.37 -6.81 5.81
CA ILE A 92 1.50 -7.64 7.00
C ILE A 92 0.83 -8.99 6.77
N ASN A 93 1.48 -10.03 7.29
CA ASN A 93 0.99 -11.38 7.43
C ASN A 93 1.23 -11.85 8.88
N THR A 94 0.76 -13.04 9.22
CA THR A 94 0.94 -13.62 10.56
C THR A 94 2.41 -13.74 10.97
N ASN A 95 3.30 -14.11 10.05
CA ASN A 95 4.73 -14.28 10.35
C ASN A 95 5.41 -12.99 10.86
N ILE A 96 4.97 -11.82 10.37
CA ILE A 96 5.49 -10.53 10.86
C ILE A 96 5.03 -10.28 12.30
N LEU A 97 3.83 -10.73 12.67
CA LEU A 97 3.31 -10.61 14.04
C LEU A 97 4.09 -11.54 14.98
N ASP A 98 4.32 -12.78 14.58
CA ASP A 98 5.12 -13.75 15.35
C ASP A 98 6.54 -13.21 15.60
N ALA A 99 7.16 -12.61 14.57
CA ALA A 99 8.48 -11.98 14.71
C ALA A 99 8.50 -10.75 15.65
N CYS A 100 7.36 -10.08 15.85
CA CYS A 100 7.26 -8.98 16.81
C CYS A 100 7.32 -9.49 18.26
N GLU A 101 6.80 -10.68 18.54
CA GLU A 101 6.88 -11.28 19.88
C GLU A 101 8.34 -11.66 20.21
N GLU A 102 9.07 -12.20 19.24
CA GLU A 102 10.46 -12.64 19.42
C GLU A 102 11.47 -11.48 19.49
N ASN A 103 11.23 -10.39 18.74
CA ASN A 103 12.20 -9.29 18.59
C ASN A 103 11.54 -7.91 18.60
N TYR A 104 10.70 -7.68 19.61
CA TYR A 104 9.89 -6.47 19.73
C TYR A 104 10.69 -5.17 19.54
N GLY A 105 11.85 -5.02 20.19
CA GLY A 105 12.63 -3.78 20.13
C GLY A 105 13.08 -3.42 18.70
N ARG A 106 13.54 -4.41 17.92
CA ARG A 106 13.94 -4.19 16.52
C ARG A 106 12.71 -4.00 15.64
N MET A 107 11.69 -4.83 15.80
CA MET A 107 10.47 -4.74 14.99
C MET A 107 9.73 -3.43 15.21
N PHE A 108 9.66 -2.91 16.44
CA PHE A 108 9.09 -1.61 16.74
C PHE A 108 9.76 -0.47 15.95
N GLN A 109 11.09 -0.48 15.85
CA GLN A 109 11.83 0.50 15.05
C GLN A 109 11.53 0.38 13.56
N LEU A 110 11.45 -0.85 13.04
CA LEU A 110 11.19 -1.12 11.63
C LEU A 110 9.75 -0.76 11.23
N LEU A 111 8.77 -1.20 12.02
CA LEU A 111 7.34 -0.93 11.80
C LEU A 111 7.00 0.54 12.01
N GLY A 112 7.77 1.26 12.82
CA GLY A 112 7.71 2.71 12.95
C GLY A 112 7.99 3.47 11.64
N HIS A 113 8.55 2.84 10.60
CA HIS A 113 8.72 3.46 9.28
C HIS A 113 7.54 3.23 8.32
N ILE A 114 6.53 2.47 8.73
CA ILE A 114 5.36 2.20 7.90
C ILE A 114 4.53 3.46 7.74
N GLU A 115 4.35 3.88 6.49
CA GLU A 115 3.40 4.92 6.09
C GLU A 115 2.14 4.32 5.49
N THR A 116 2.26 3.20 4.78
CA THR A 116 1.14 2.47 4.16
C THR A 116 1.12 1.02 4.63
N LEU A 117 0.01 0.64 5.26
CA LEU A 117 -0.22 -0.70 5.77
C LEU A 117 -1.23 -1.45 4.91
N LYS A 118 -0.89 -2.66 4.48
CA LYS A 118 -1.78 -3.59 3.80
C LYS A 118 -1.84 -4.91 4.57
N PHE A 119 -2.95 -5.63 4.44
CA PHE A 119 -3.12 -6.95 5.02
C PHE A 119 -3.07 -8.03 3.95
N ALA A 120 -2.40 -9.15 4.24
CA ALA A 120 -2.34 -10.30 3.34
C ALA A 120 -3.70 -11.03 3.24
N ASP A 121 -4.40 -11.15 4.38
CA ASP A 121 -5.68 -11.84 4.49
C ASP A 121 -6.52 -11.33 5.68
N LEU A 122 -7.77 -11.79 5.77
CA LEU A 122 -8.73 -11.39 6.80
C LEU A 122 -8.28 -11.85 8.19
N THR A 123 -7.59 -12.99 8.28
CA THR A 123 -7.05 -13.52 9.54
C THR A 123 -6.03 -12.57 10.14
N THR A 124 -5.12 -12.06 9.32
CA THR A 124 -4.10 -11.09 9.74
C THR A 124 -4.75 -9.79 10.22
N LEU A 125 -5.75 -9.29 9.48
CA LEU A 125 -6.51 -8.11 9.91
C LEU A 125 -7.17 -8.35 11.29
N LYS A 126 -7.86 -9.48 11.45
CA LYS A 126 -8.50 -9.86 12.73
C LYS A 126 -7.51 -9.97 13.88
N ASN A 127 -6.34 -10.57 13.64
CA ASN A 127 -5.30 -10.71 14.64
C ASN A 127 -4.79 -9.34 15.11
N ILE A 128 -4.56 -8.41 14.19
CA ILE A 128 -4.10 -7.04 14.52
C ILE A 128 -5.17 -6.26 15.26
N CYS A 129 -6.44 -6.33 14.83
CA CYS A 129 -7.51 -5.70 15.60
C CYS A 129 -7.62 -6.30 17.01
N SER A 130 -7.38 -7.62 17.14
CA SER A 130 -7.47 -8.36 18.41
C SER A 130 -6.27 -8.16 19.32
N LEU A 131 -5.22 -7.45 18.88
CA LEU A 131 -4.15 -7.02 19.76
C LEU A 131 -4.78 -6.09 20.80
N LYS A 132 -5.07 -6.64 21.99
CA LYS A 132 -5.61 -5.89 23.14
C LYS A 132 -4.69 -4.72 23.46
N ASP A 133 -5.17 -3.77 24.26
CA ASP A 133 -4.45 -2.60 24.82
C ASP A 133 -3.22 -2.99 25.68
N ASP A 134 -2.35 -3.83 25.17
CA ASP A 134 -0.99 -3.96 25.65
C ASP A 134 -0.26 -2.72 25.11
N TRP A 135 0.28 -1.93 26.02
CA TRP A 135 1.04 -0.71 25.71
C TRP A 135 2.15 -0.98 24.68
N LEU A 136 2.63 -2.22 24.62
CA LEU A 136 3.53 -2.74 23.58
C LEU A 136 2.97 -2.55 22.16
N TYR A 137 1.71 -2.88 21.89
CA TYR A 137 1.20 -2.88 20.51
C TYR A 137 0.55 -1.58 20.06
N SER A 138 0.18 -0.71 21.01
CA SER A 138 -0.48 0.59 20.79
C SER A 138 0.27 1.57 19.87
N ARG A 139 1.55 1.30 19.58
CA ARG A 139 2.42 2.21 18.80
C ARG A 139 3.19 1.54 17.68
N LEU A 140 2.89 0.27 17.36
CA LEU A 140 3.58 -0.43 16.27
C LEU A 140 3.46 0.32 14.95
N PHE A 141 2.27 0.85 14.66
CA PHE A 141 1.93 1.46 13.38
C PHE A 141 1.67 2.97 13.51
N HIS A 142 2.29 3.62 14.49
CA HIS A 142 2.00 5.02 14.84
C HIS A 142 2.26 6.05 13.73
N ASN A 143 3.09 5.71 12.73
CA ASN A 143 3.34 6.56 11.56
C ASN A 143 2.51 6.21 10.34
N THR A 144 1.61 5.22 10.46
CA THR A 144 0.78 4.78 9.34
C THR A 144 -0.25 5.86 9.01
N LYS A 145 -0.14 6.39 7.81
CA LYS A 145 -1.05 7.40 7.26
C LYS A 145 -2.17 6.78 6.44
N ARG A 146 -1.88 5.62 5.84
CA ARG A 146 -2.75 4.98 4.85
C ARG A 146 -2.90 3.50 5.15
N ILE A 147 -4.13 3.01 5.11
CA ILE A 147 -4.43 1.57 5.14
C ILE A 147 -4.98 1.15 3.78
N GLU A 148 -4.50 0.04 3.23
CA GLU A 148 -5.07 -0.58 2.04
C GLU A 148 -5.65 -1.96 2.35
N ILE A 149 -6.91 -2.16 1.98
CA ILE A 149 -7.63 -3.42 2.10
C ILE A 149 -8.05 -3.89 0.72
N ASP A 150 -7.72 -5.14 0.38
CA ASP A 150 -8.32 -5.78 -0.78
C ASP A 150 -9.77 -6.11 -0.44
N ALA A 151 -10.71 -5.48 -1.15
CA ALA A 151 -12.13 -5.55 -0.80
C ALA A 151 -12.67 -6.98 -0.86
N GLN A 152 -12.05 -7.87 -1.66
CA GLN A 152 -12.44 -9.26 -1.77
C GLN A 152 -12.16 -10.07 -0.49
N MET A 153 -11.28 -9.57 0.38
CA MET A 153 -11.06 -10.15 1.71
C MET A 153 -12.29 -10.01 2.62
N LEU A 154 -13.18 -9.06 2.30
CA LEU A 154 -14.40 -8.76 3.06
C LEU A 154 -15.65 -9.46 2.51
N ARG A 155 -15.49 -10.61 1.85
CA ARG A 155 -16.60 -11.40 1.29
C ARG A 155 -17.59 -11.88 2.36
N VAL A 156 -18.84 -11.47 2.22
CA VAL A 156 -19.98 -11.85 3.06
C VAL A 156 -20.36 -13.33 2.84
N TYR A 157 -20.21 -14.13 3.90
CA TYR A 157 -21.26 -15.07 4.29
C TYR A 157 -21.87 -14.48 5.57
N ASN A 158 -23.17 -14.21 5.56
CA ASN A 158 -24.03 -13.72 6.66
C ASN A 158 -23.33 -13.19 7.94
N ASN A 159 -23.47 -11.87 8.20
CA ASN A 159 -23.29 -11.21 9.50
C ASN A 159 -21.91 -11.26 10.22
N ASP A 160 -20.89 -11.92 9.68
CA ASP A 160 -19.59 -12.14 10.38
C ASP A 160 -18.53 -11.01 10.25
N TYR A 161 -18.91 -9.81 9.81
CA TYR A 161 -18.01 -8.63 9.83
C TYR A 161 -18.27 -7.67 11.00
N ASN A 162 -19.04 -8.11 11.98
CA ASN A 162 -18.63 -7.77 13.33
C ASN A 162 -17.26 -8.43 13.50
N LEU A 163 -16.20 -7.63 13.45
CA LEU A 163 -14.95 -8.01 14.09
C LEU A 163 -15.23 -8.40 15.56
N GLY A 164 -16.42 -8.10 16.10
CA GLY A 164 -16.86 -8.57 17.39
C GLY A 164 -16.06 -7.84 18.46
N PRO A 165 -15.80 -8.43 19.62
CA PRO A 165 -14.92 -7.84 20.62
C PRO A 165 -13.43 -7.82 20.20
N SER A 166 -13.08 -8.22 18.97
CA SER A 166 -11.71 -8.21 18.43
C SER A 166 -11.14 -6.81 18.19
N GLY A 167 -11.53 -5.81 18.97
CA GLY A 167 -10.96 -4.46 18.90
C GLY A 167 -11.12 -3.76 17.55
N SER A 168 -10.41 -2.66 17.39
CA SER A 168 -10.37 -1.88 16.16
C SER A 168 -8.94 -1.44 15.88
N LEU A 169 -8.61 -1.13 14.63
CA LEU A 169 -7.25 -0.70 14.29
C LEU A 169 -6.87 0.62 14.98
N SER A 170 -7.83 1.46 15.40
CA SER A 170 -7.53 2.76 16.04
C SER A 170 -6.54 2.67 17.19
N VAL A 171 -6.51 1.56 17.93
CA VAL A 171 -5.60 1.36 19.07
C VAL A 171 -4.15 1.21 18.62
N THR A 172 -3.92 0.55 17.48
CA THR A 172 -2.57 0.27 16.95
C THR A 172 -2.09 1.34 15.98
N LEU A 173 -3.04 2.10 15.42
CA LEU A 173 -2.79 3.24 14.55
C LEU A 173 -2.54 4.48 15.40
N GLY A 174 -1.57 5.29 14.98
CA GLY A 174 -1.37 6.59 15.61
C GLY A 174 -2.38 7.63 15.13
N ASP A 175 -2.22 8.84 15.65
CA ASP A 175 -3.03 10.01 15.25
C ASP A 175 -2.75 10.49 13.82
N LYS A 176 -1.77 9.90 13.14
CA LYS A 176 -1.34 10.27 11.78
C LYS A 176 -2.13 9.57 10.68
N PHE A 177 -3.07 8.70 11.01
CA PHE A 177 -3.87 8.00 10.03
C PHE A 177 -4.87 8.95 9.35
N GLU A 178 -4.80 9.02 8.02
CA GLU A 178 -5.52 9.98 7.19
C GLU A 178 -6.44 9.26 6.18
N GLU A 179 -5.99 8.15 5.58
CA GLU A 179 -6.62 7.55 4.40
C GLU A 179 -6.89 6.04 4.53
N LEU A 180 -8.14 5.62 4.30
CA LEU A 180 -8.52 4.23 4.13
C LEU A 180 -8.77 3.91 2.65
N VAL A 181 -8.12 2.88 2.12
CA VAL A 181 -8.22 2.49 0.71
C VAL A 181 -8.83 1.11 0.57
N PHE A 182 -9.92 1.00 -0.20
CA PHE A 182 -10.46 -0.28 -0.67
C PHE A 182 -10.07 -0.49 -2.11
N ARG A 183 -9.40 -1.61 -2.36
CA ARG A 183 -9.00 -2.00 -3.70
C ARG A 183 -9.87 -3.15 -4.17
N PHE A 184 -10.58 -2.94 -5.27
CA PHE A 184 -11.37 -3.96 -5.95
C PHE A 184 -10.54 -4.57 -7.05
N THR A 185 -9.90 -5.71 -6.77
CA THR A 185 -8.97 -6.38 -7.70
C THR A 185 -9.62 -7.50 -8.50
N GLN A 186 -10.77 -8.01 -8.04
CA GLN A 186 -11.51 -9.09 -8.71
C GLN A 186 -12.98 -8.74 -8.88
N VAL A 187 -13.65 -9.45 -9.79
CA VAL A 187 -15.09 -9.38 -9.92
C VAL A 187 -15.74 -9.84 -8.62
N PRO A 188 -16.60 -9.02 -8.02
CA PRO A 188 -17.42 -9.49 -6.92
C PRO A 188 -18.39 -10.54 -7.45
N LYS A 189 -18.61 -11.61 -6.68
CA LYS A 189 -19.78 -12.47 -6.90
C LYS A 189 -21.04 -11.61 -6.68
N LYS A 190 -22.18 -12.00 -7.27
CA LYS A 190 -23.47 -11.28 -7.13
C LYS A 190 -23.88 -11.00 -5.67
N THR A 191 -23.33 -11.72 -4.71
CA THR A 191 -23.60 -11.60 -3.27
C THR A 191 -22.66 -10.66 -2.52
N PHE A 192 -21.66 -10.06 -3.18
CA PHE A 192 -20.73 -9.17 -2.51
C PHE A 192 -21.41 -7.86 -2.12
N ARG A 193 -21.26 -7.48 -0.85
CA ARG A 193 -21.60 -6.16 -0.32
C ARG A 193 -20.51 -5.76 0.65
N LEU A 194 -19.99 -4.54 0.53
CA LEU A 194 -19.23 -3.94 1.62
C LEU A 194 -20.22 -3.58 2.74
N PRO A 195 -19.95 -3.91 4.02
CA PRO A 195 -20.82 -3.49 5.12
C PRO A 195 -20.89 -1.96 5.20
N ARG A 196 -22.09 -1.41 5.46
CA ARG A 196 -22.30 0.04 5.63
C ARG A 196 -21.43 0.64 6.74
N GLN A 197 -21.12 -0.14 7.78
CA GLN A 197 -20.24 0.24 8.90
C GLN A 197 -18.84 -0.37 8.79
N ALA A 198 -18.40 -0.80 7.60
CA ALA A 198 -17.09 -1.44 7.46
C ALA A 198 -15.94 -0.55 7.93
N PHE A 199 -16.04 0.77 7.71
CA PHE A 199 -15.02 1.72 8.14
C PHE A 199 -14.93 1.81 9.65
N ASP A 200 -16.07 2.04 10.32
CA ASP A 200 -16.14 2.14 11.78
C ASP A 200 -15.79 0.83 12.46
N ASN A 201 -16.24 -0.31 11.91
CA ASN A 201 -15.92 -1.62 12.48
C ASN A 201 -14.43 -1.93 12.39
N ILE A 202 -13.79 -1.62 11.25
CA ILE A 202 -12.36 -1.94 11.03
C ILE A 202 -11.47 -0.96 11.80
N LEU A 203 -11.79 0.35 11.73
CA LEU A 203 -10.92 1.39 12.25
C LEU A 203 -11.29 1.84 13.66
N GLY A 204 -12.54 1.72 14.09
CA GLY A 204 -13.04 2.29 15.35
C GLY A 204 -13.26 3.81 15.30
N ARG A 205 -12.98 4.45 14.15
CA ARG A 205 -13.19 5.88 13.86
C ARG A 205 -13.35 6.12 12.36
N GLN A 206 -13.95 7.24 12.00
CA GLN A 206 -14.09 7.64 10.60
C GLN A 206 -12.77 8.22 10.03
N PRO A 207 -12.27 7.73 8.89
CA PRO A 207 -11.10 8.28 8.22
C PRO A 207 -11.41 9.64 7.59
N ASP A 208 -10.39 10.50 7.42
CA ASP A 208 -10.51 11.76 6.70
C ASP A 208 -10.73 11.55 5.20
N ILE A 209 -10.10 10.51 4.65
CA ILE A 209 -10.14 10.17 3.24
C ILE A 209 -10.52 8.69 3.08
N VAL A 210 -11.50 8.42 2.23
CA VAL A 210 -11.81 7.06 1.75
C VAL A 210 -11.52 6.99 0.26
N THR A 211 -10.69 6.03 -0.15
CA THR A 211 -10.31 5.84 -1.54
C THR A 211 -10.78 4.47 -2.03
N LEU A 212 -11.61 4.46 -3.07
CA LEU A 212 -12.13 3.27 -3.71
C LEU A 212 -11.44 3.08 -5.06
N ILE A 213 -10.62 2.05 -5.18
CA ILE A 213 -9.83 1.78 -6.40
C ILE A 213 -10.43 0.60 -7.16
N PHE A 214 -10.98 0.89 -8.33
CA PHE A 214 -11.50 -0.09 -9.27
C PHE A 214 -10.39 -0.54 -10.22
N ALA A 215 -9.76 -1.68 -9.90
CA ALA A 215 -8.64 -2.25 -10.65
C ALA A 215 -8.98 -3.64 -11.24
N ILE A 216 -10.27 -3.95 -11.42
CA ILE A 216 -10.73 -5.26 -11.90
C ILE A 216 -10.30 -5.47 -13.37
N PRO A 217 -9.91 -6.71 -13.76
CA PRO A 217 -9.59 -7.03 -15.14
C PRO A 217 -10.68 -6.65 -16.15
N TYR A 218 -10.24 -6.16 -17.31
CA TYR A 218 -11.06 -5.62 -18.41
C TYR A 218 -12.37 -6.39 -18.72
N LYS A 219 -12.31 -7.72 -18.74
CA LYS A 219 -13.44 -8.61 -19.07
C LYS A 219 -14.64 -8.49 -18.13
N HIS A 220 -14.52 -7.72 -17.04
CA HIS A 220 -15.54 -7.62 -16.00
C HIS A 220 -15.88 -6.18 -15.60
N CYS A 221 -15.48 -5.20 -16.40
CA CYS A 221 -15.77 -3.79 -16.11
C CYS A 221 -17.27 -3.45 -16.06
N ASN A 222 -18.14 -4.27 -16.65
CA ASN A 222 -19.59 -4.13 -16.50
C ASN A 222 -20.05 -4.29 -15.05
N SER A 223 -19.26 -4.92 -14.18
CA SER A 223 -19.56 -5.05 -12.74
C SER A 223 -19.19 -3.82 -11.92
N TRP A 224 -18.53 -2.80 -12.52
CA TRP A 224 -18.21 -1.55 -11.83
C TRP A 224 -19.44 -0.74 -11.49
N SER A 225 -20.47 -0.75 -12.35
CA SER A 225 -21.73 -0.06 -12.07
C SER A 225 -22.37 -0.57 -10.79
N THR A 226 -22.46 -1.89 -10.64
CA THR A 226 -23.02 -2.52 -9.45
C THR A 226 -22.22 -2.16 -8.20
N LEU A 227 -20.89 -2.12 -8.27
CA LEU A 227 -20.08 -1.74 -7.11
C LEU A 227 -20.22 -0.27 -6.74
N LEU A 228 -20.22 0.62 -7.74
CA LEU A 228 -20.33 2.06 -7.52
C LEU A 228 -21.70 2.47 -7.03
N GLU A 229 -22.76 1.80 -7.48
CA GLU A 229 -24.12 2.04 -7.01
C GLU A 229 -24.27 1.88 -5.49
N TYR A 230 -23.42 1.08 -4.83
CA TYR A 230 -23.44 0.90 -3.38
C TYR A 230 -22.53 1.88 -2.61
N VAL A 231 -21.70 2.67 -3.30
CA VAL A 231 -20.80 3.64 -2.64
C VAL A 231 -21.55 4.68 -1.80
N PRO A 232 -22.68 5.26 -2.25
CA PRO A 232 -23.43 6.20 -1.43
C PRO A 232 -23.92 5.57 -0.14
N ASP A 233 -24.32 4.28 -0.19
CA ASP A 233 -24.79 3.55 0.99
C ASP A 233 -23.64 3.31 1.99
N TYR A 234 -22.37 3.28 1.53
CA TYR A 234 -21.20 3.17 2.40
C TYR A 234 -20.85 4.49 3.08
N LEU A 235 -21.11 5.62 2.42
CA LEU A 235 -20.84 6.96 2.96
C LEU A 235 -21.97 7.46 3.87
N GLU A 236 -23.07 6.71 3.96
CA GLU A 236 -24.28 7.11 4.69
C GLU A 236 -24.09 6.94 6.21
N GLY A 237 -23.86 8.06 6.91
CA GLY A 237 -23.54 8.12 8.34
C GLY A 237 -22.19 8.78 8.64
N CYS A 238 -21.46 9.17 7.60
CA CYS A 238 -20.17 9.82 7.76
C CYS A 238 -20.26 11.34 7.97
N GLU A 239 -19.34 11.90 8.76
CA GLU A 239 -19.27 13.32 9.11
C GLU A 239 -19.04 14.22 7.88
N PRO A 240 -19.63 15.43 7.81
CA PRO A 240 -19.34 16.42 6.78
C PRO A 240 -17.85 16.80 6.69
N GLY A 241 -17.39 17.24 5.51
CA GLY A 241 -16.04 17.79 5.30
C GLY A 241 -14.95 16.77 4.97
N LYS A 242 -15.33 15.50 4.81
CA LYS A 242 -14.43 14.39 4.48
C LYS A 242 -14.42 14.13 2.96
N LEU A 243 -13.41 13.40 2.48
CA LEU A 243 -13.16 13.20 1.05
C LEU A 243 -13.32 11.73 0.61
N CYS A 244 -14.16 11.49 -0.40
CA CYS A 244 -14.24 10.19 -1.08
C CYS A 244 -13.56 10.28 -2.44
N LYS A 245 -12.52 9.48 -2.66
CA LYS A 245 -11.86 9.34 -3.97
C LYS A 245 -12.34 8.07 -4.64
N VAL A 246 -12.85 8.19 -5.85
CA VAL A 246 -13.26 7.07 -6.71
C VAL A 246 -12.27 6.98 -7.87
N VAL A 247 -11.47 5.92 -7.89
CA VAL A 247 -10.34 5.76 -8.81
C VAL A 247 -10.62 4.65 -9.81
N PHE A 248 -10.53 4.96 -11.10
CA PHE A 248 -10.71 3.99 -12.18
C PHE A 248 -9.39 3.71 -12.89
N ASP A 249 -8.73 2.60 -12.54
CA ASP A 249 -7.50 2.20 -13.23
C ASP A 249 -7.81 1.33 -14.46
N ILE A 250 -8.15 1.99 -15.57
CA ILE A 250 -8.39 1.34 -16.86
C ILE A 250 -7.07 1.24 -17.67
N PRO A 251 -6.65 0.05 -18.12
CA PRO A 251 -5.50 -0.11 -19.02
C PRO A 251 -5.65 0.70 -20.32
N LYS A 252 -4.56 1.31 -20.82
CA LYS A 252 -4.57 2.24 -21.98
C LYS A 252 -5.30 1.67 -23.21
N GLY A 253 -5.04 0.41 -23.56
CA GLY A 253 -5.63 -0.24 -24.74
C GLY A 253 -7.13 -0.49 -24.65
N LYS A 254 -7.77 -0.27 -23.49
CA LYS A 254 -9.17 -0.61 -23.21
C LYS A 254 -10.06 0.58 -22.86
N ARG A 255 -9.50 1.79 -22.87
CA ARG A 255 -10.22 3.01 -22.46
C ARG A 255 -11.39 3.35 -23.38
N LYS A 256 -11.21 3.21 -24.71
CA LYS A 256 -12.26 3.51 -25.70
C LYS A 256 -13.47 2.58 -25.51
N ASP A 257 -13.21 1.28 -25.39
CA ASP A 257 -14.24 0.24 -25.23
C ASP A 257 -15.12 0.45 -23.99
N LEU A 258 -14.54 1.02 -22.92
CA LEU A 258 -15.23 1.19 -21.63
C LEU A 258 -15.75 2.60 -21.36
N ARG A 259 -15.44 3.58 -22.21
CA ARG A 259 -15.79 4.99 -21.97
C ARG A 259 -17.29 5.15 -21.74
N GLY A 260 -18.14 4.54 -22.59
CA GLY A 260 -19.59 4.60 -22.45
C GLY A 260 -20.11 3.98 -21.15
N ASN A 261 -19.64 2.76 -20.82
CA ASN A 261 -20.05 2.07 -19.59
C ASN A 261 -19.63 2.82 -18.33
N LEU A 262 -18.40 3.35 -18.31
CA LEU A 262 -17.90 4.17 -17.22
C LEU A 262 -18.72 5.46 -17.07
N THR A 263 -19.02 6.13 -18.19
CA THR A 263 -19.82 7.36 -18.22
C THR A 263 -21.18 7.12 -17.57
N MET A 264 -21.92 6.10 -18.04
CA MET A 264 -23.23 5.76 -17.48
C MET A 264 -23.16 5.33 -16.02
N THR A 265 -22.08 4.65 -15.62
CA THR A 265 -21.85 4.24 -14.24
C THR A 265 -21.70 5.44 -13.31
N VAL A 266 -20.83 6.38 -13.66
CA VAL A 266 -20.60 7.59 -12.86
C VAL A 266 -21.85 8.48 -12.85
N ALA A 267 -22.52 8.65 -13.99
CA ALA A 267 -23.76 9.41 -14.07
C ALA A 267 -24.85 8.83 -13.14
N ARG A 268 -25.06 7.50 -13.16
CA ARG A 268 -26.02 6.84 -12.25
C ARG A 268 -25.66 7.01 -10.79
N HIS A 269 -24.38 6.90 -10.45
CA HIS A 269 -23.90 7.11 -9.09
C HIS A 269 -24.22 8.53 -8.60
N ILE A 270 -23.93 9.56 -9.41
CA ILE A 270 -24.25 10.96 -9.10
C ILE A 270 -25.75 11.17 -8.94
N MET A 271 -26.58 10.66 -9.88
CA MET A 271 -28.03 10.78 -9.77
C MET A 271 -28.60 10.14 -8.51
N ARG A 272 -28.09 8.96 -8.13
CA ARG A 272 -28.50 8.28 -6.89
C ARG A 272 -28.13 9.12 -5.67
N HIS A 273 -26.94 9.72 -5.67
CA HIS A 273 -26.53 10.65 -4.64
C HIS A 273 -27.49 11.85 -4.59
N LEU A 274 -27.81 12.50 -5.70
CA LEU A 274 -28.71 13.67 -5.69
C LEU A 274 -30.15 13.35 -5.24
N ARG A 275 -30.63 12.13 -5.50
CA ARG A 275 -32.00 11.69 -5.16
C ARG A 275 -32.15 11.11 -3.77
N SER A 276 -31.06 10.73 -3.11
CA SER A 276 -31.13 10.14 -1.77
C SER A 276 -31.51 11.21 -0.73
N PRO A 277 -32.57 11.02 0.10
CA PRO A 277 -32.99 11.98 1.11
C PRO A 277 -31.87 12.34 2.10
N GLY A 278 -30.99 11.38 2.42
CA GLY A 278 -29.83 11.60 3.29
C GLY A 278 -28.67 12.31 2.59
N ALA A 279 -28.58 12.27 1.27
CA ALA A 279 -27.43 12.80 0.54
C ALA A 279 -27.40 14.33 0.39
N ARG A 280 -28.55 14.99 0.63
CA ARG A 280 -28.60 16.44 0.90
C ARG A 280 -27.97 16.80 2.27
N GLN A 281 -27.81 15.82 3.17
CA GLN A 281 -27.15 15.97 4.47
C GLN A 281 -25.72 15.39 4.50
N VAL A 282 -25.36 14.47 3.60
CA VAL A 282 -24.01 13.90 3.53
C VAL A 282 -23.06 15.00 3.06
N GLY A 283 -22.15 15.51 3.88
CA GLY A 283 -21.26 16.62 3.52
C GLY A 283 -19.93 16.22 2.89
N TRP A 284 -19.85 15.07 2.21
CA TRP A 284 -18.61 14.58 1.60
C TRP A 284 -18.39 15.21 0.23
N LYS A 285 -17.13 15.57 -0.03
CA LYS A 285 -16.63 15.87 -1.37
C LYS A 285 -16.28 14.56 -2.06
N ILE A 286 -16.66 14.42 -3.33
CA ILE A 286 -16.35 13.25 -4.16
C ILE A 286 -15.40 13.66 -5.27
N GLU A 287 -14.27 12.97 -5.36
CA GLU A 287 -13.30 13.11 -6.45
C GLU A 287 -13.34 11.86 -7.33
N TYR A 288 -13.63 12.02 -8.62
CA TYR A 288 -13.50 10.96 -9.61
C TYR A 288 -12.15 11.06 -10.31
N HIS A 289 -11.25 10.13 -10.00
CA HIS A 289 -9.92 10.02 -10.58
C HIS A 289 -9.98 9.18 -11.85
N VAL A 290 -9.92 9.85 -13.00
CA VAL A 290 -10.10 9.26 -14.33
C VAL A 290 -9.04 9.78 -15.31
N THR A 291 -8.84 9.07 -16.41
CA THR A 291 -7.99 9.58 -17.51
C THR A 291 -8.77 10.57 -18.36
N ALA A 292 -8.14 11.70 -18.74
CA ALA A 292 -8.76 12.79 -19.49
C ALA A 292 -9.96 13.38 -18.73
N ALA A 293 -9.71 13.82 -17.50
CA ALA A 293 -10.73 14.23 -16.54
C ALA A 293 -11.62 15.38 -17.03
N GLU A 294 -11.04 16.37 -17.70
CA GLU A 294 -11.78 17.52 -18.25
C GLU A 294 -12.81 17.07 -19.31
N GLU A 295 -12.36 16.32 -20.32
CA GLU A 295 -13.27 15.76 -21.34
C GLU A 295 -14.33 14.85 -20.72
N PHE A 296 -13.92 14.02 -19.74
CA PHE A 296 -14.83 13.10 -19.08
C PHE A 296 -15.90 13.86 -18.28
N SER A 297 -15.51 14.92 -17.58
CA SER A 297 -16.40 15.81 -16.83
C SER A 297 -17.45 16.46 -17.74
N ALA A 298 -17.03 17.00 -18.89
CA ALA A 298 -17.94 17.62 -19.86
C ALA A 298 -18.98 16.62 -20.40
N VAL A 299 -18.55 15.39 -20.71
CA VAL A 299 -19.46 14.32 -21.16
C VAL A 299 -20.44 13.93 -20.05
N ILE A 300 -19.98 13.79 -18.80
CA ILE A 300 -20.86 13.48 -17.67
C ILE A 300 -21.88 14.60 -17.45
N TRP A 301 -21.46 15.86 -17.50
CA TRP A 301 -22.35 17.01 -17.35
C TRP A 301 -23.47 17.00 -18.40
N GLN A 302 -23.12 16.76 -19.67
CA GLN A 302 -24.10 16.65 -20.74
C GLN A 302 -25.12 15.53 -20.48
N VAL A 303 -24.63 14.32 -20.18
CA VAL A 303 -25.49 13.16 -19.91
C VAL A 303 -26.43 13.43 -18.73
N LEU A 304 -25.92 14.02 -17.64
CA LEU A 304 -26.75 14.33 -16.46
C LEU A 304 -27.79 15.40 -16.75
N THR A 305 -27.46 16.43 -17.53
CA THR A 305 -28.40 17.48 -17.93
C THR A 305 -29.53 16.92 -18.78
N GLU A 306 -29.24 15.96 -19.67
CA GLU A 306 -30.26 15.26 -20.46
C GLU A 306 -31.15 14.36 -19.58
N MET A 307 -30.57 13.70 -18.56
CA MET A 307 -31.28 12.80 -17.67
C MET A 307 -32.07 13.50 -16.56
N MET A 308 -31.69 14.73 -16.18
CA MET A 308 -32.29 15.54 -15.11
C MET A 308 -32.36 17.02 -15.52
N PRO A 309 -33.23 17.37 -16.49
CA PRO A 309 -33.32 18.73 -16.98
C PRO A 309 -33.80 19.70 -15.88
N ASN A 310 -33.13 20.85 -15.77
CA ASN A 310 -33.43 21.95 -14.83
C ASN A 310 -33.30 21.61 -13.33
N ASP A 311 -32.47 20.63 -12.97
CA ASP A 311 -32.20 20.33 -11.56
C ASP A 311 -31.13 21.28 -10.98
N GLY A 312 -31.56 22.28 -10.19
CA GLY A 312 -30.65 23.21 -9.53
C GLY A 312 -29.63 22.54 -8.60
N ALA A 313 -30.00 21.40 -8.00
CA ALA A 313 -29.10 20.66 -7.11
C ALA A 313 -27.93 20.00 -7.85
N LEU A 314 -28.06 19.78 -9.17
CA LEU A 314 -26.97 19.28 -10.01
C LEU A 314 -25.85 20.32 -10.12
N GLY A 315 -26.20 21.59 -10.32
CA GLY A 315 -25.23 22.68 -10.39
C GLY A 315 -24.47 22.85 -9.08
N ASP A 316 -25.19 22.93 -7.97
CA ASP A 316 -24.61 23.06 -6.62
C ASP A 316 -23.65 21.90 -6.30
N PHE A 317 -24.04 20.67 -6.66
CA PHE A 317 -23.21 19.49 -6.43
C PHE A 317 -21.89 19.51 -7.22
N PHE A 318 -21.91 19.95 -8.48
CA PHE A 318 -20.68 20.12 -9.28
C PHE A 318 -19.84 21.31 -8.82
N GLY A 319 -20.45 22.35 -8.26
CA GLY A 319 -19.74 23.52 -7.74
C GLY A 319 -19.02 23.26 -6.42
N GLU A 320 -19.62 22.48 -5.53
CA GLU A 320 -19.15 22.40 -4.14
C GLU A 320 -18.67 21.00 -3.73
N ARG A 321 -19.12 19.93 -4.41
CA ARG A 321 -19.07 18.57 -3.84
C ARG A 321 -18.57 17.49 -4.79
N CYS A 322 -18.34 17.80 -6.05
CA CYS A 322 -17.94 16.85 -7.06
C CYS A 322 -16.79 17.44 -7.89
N GLU A 323 -15.69 16.70 -7.99
CA GLU A 323 -14.55 17.08 -8.80
C GLU A 323 -14.10 15.90 -9.66
N PHE A 324 -13.66 16.19 -10.89
CA PHE A 324 -13.02 15.22 -11.76
C PHE A 324 -11.53 15.54 -11.80
N VAL A 325 -10.72 14.56 -11.40
CA VAL A 325 -9.28 14.74 -11.21
C VAL A 325 -8.53 13.83 -12.17
N GLU A 326 -7.48 14.35 -12.80
CA GLU A 326 -6.65 13.55 -13.70
C GLU A 326 -5.95 12.43 -12.92
N LEU A 327 -6.07 11.20 -13.43
CA LEU A 327 -5.55 10.01 -12.79
C LEU A 327 -4.02 10.00 -12.73
N ASP A 328 -3.47 10.27 -11.55
CA ASP A 328 -2.06 10.04 -11.23
C ASP A 328 -1.81 8.54 -11.00
N ARG A 329 -1.46 7.84 -12.09
CA ARG A 329 -1.24 6.40 -12.04
C ARG A 329 -0.12 6.00 -11.08
N GLU A 330 0.91 6.81 -10.88
CA GLU A 330 2.02 6.43 -9.99
C GLU A 330 1.57 6.37 -8.53
N LYS A 331 0.61 7.24 -8.14
CA LYS A 331 0.00 7.23 -6.80
C LYS A 331 -0.94 6.05 -6.56
N PHE A 332 -1.58 5.52 -7.61
CA PHE A 332 -2.60 4.48 -7.47
C PHE A 332 -2.14 3.09 -7.97
N GLN A 333 -0.99 3.02 -8.65
CA GLN A 333 -0.41 1.78 -9.16
C GLN A 333 -0.04 0.80 -8.06
N PHE A 334 -0.20 -0.47 -8.38
CA PHE A 334 0.31 -1.58 -7.59
C PHE A 334 1.84 -1.58 -7.71
N LYS A 335 2.56 -1.10 -6.69
CA LYS A 335 3.96 -1.52 -6.52
C LYS A 335 3.92 -3.00 -6.16
N ARG A 336 4.09 -3.87 -7.15
CA ARG A 336 4.44 -5.28 -6.88
C ARG A 336 5.80 -5.18 -6.23
N GLY A 337 5.83 -5.22 -4.90
CA GLY A 337 7.07 -5.40 -4.17
C GLY A 337 7.69 -6.68 -4.70
N VAL A 338 8.73 -6.53 -5.53
CA VAL A 338 9.74 -7.55 -5.70
C VAL A 338 10.52 -7.50 -4.40
N LEU A 339 10.22 -8.44 -3.52
CA LEU A 339 11.15 -8.90 -2.51
C LEU A 339 11.30 -10.40 -2.73
#